data_AF-A0A383B8J5-F1
#
_entry.id   AF-A0A383B8J5-F1
#
_cell.length_a   1.000
_cell.length_b   1.000
_cell.length_c   1.000
_cell.angle_alpha   90.00
_cell.angle_beta   90.00
_cell.angle_gamma   90.00
#
_symmetry.space_group_name_H-M   'P 1'
#
loop_
_entity.id
_entity.type
_entity.pdbx_description
1 polymer ?
#
loop_
_entity_poly.entity_id
_entity_poly.type
_entity_poly.pdbx_seq_one_letter_code
_entity_poly.pdbx_strand_id
1 'polypeptide(L)'
;AVIRGGLAFGYLWEIRWYETIARKVLLGGDDLQEVGWEDLLADADREGPLLKWADGAEPVSQRDVAAWLRAKCLTYSALQEEVKTCFADASDDAVGEALSEASRDPNKREHFRRALTQRGTNENCLELVRHMFLKGDELGRYADHYGLLEKVGQRWSVVNPATEWIAVVASLSRDDPNAVNTLDDVAASIKRLGMAPGINELTKHLALAGLARGAPDADGAVLVRSAY
;
A
#
# COMPACT_ATOMS: atom_id res chain seq x y z
N ALA A 1 -15.62 -7.81 -0.97
CA ALA A 1 -15.14 -6.42 -0.96
C ALA A 1 -13.80 -6.24 -0.23
N VAL A 2 -13.56 -6.86 0.93
CA VAL A 2 -12.22 -6.89 1.58
C VAL A 2 -11.12 -7.44 0.65
N ILE A 3 -11.41 -8.49 -0.12
CA ILE A 3 -10.51 -9.02 -1.16
C ILE A 3 -10.14 -7.96 -2.22
N ARG A 4 -11.05 -7.02 -2.56
CA ARG A 4 -10.75 -5.94 -3.50
C ARG A 4 -9.69 -4.99 -2.94
N GLY A 5 -9.82 -4.62 -1.67
CA GLY A 5 -8.80 -3.84 -0.97
C GLY A 5 -7.46 -4.57 -0.92
N GLY A 6 -7.46 -5.87 -0.62
CA GLY A 6 -6.24 -6.71 -0.66
C GLY A 6 -5.58 -6.75 -2.04
N LEU A 7 -6.35 -6.91 -3.12
CA LEU A 7 -5.84 -6.86 -4.49
C LEU A 7 -5.22 -5.50 -4.81
N ALA A 8 -5.87 -4.41 -4.40
CA ALA A 8 -5.34 -3.07 -4.62
C ALA A 8 -4.03 -2.83 -3.85
N PHE A 9 -3.90 -3.32 -2.61
CA PHE A 9 -2.62 -3.33 -1.90
C PHE A 9 -1.56 -4.19 -2.60
N GLY A 10 -1.94 -5.32 -3.18
CA GLY A 10 -1.07 -6.14 -4.01
C GLY A 10 -0.51 -5.37 -5.21
N TYR A 11 -1.35 -4.62 -5.92
CA TYR A 11 -0.89 -3.72 -6.99
C TYR A 11 0.06 -2.63 -6.48
N LEU A 12 -0.27 -1.96 -5.37
CA LEU A 12 0.61 -0.94 -4.79
C LEU A 12 1.97 -1.52 -4.37
N TRP A 13 1.97 -2.73 -3.80
CA TRP A 13 3.18 -3.45 -3.43
C TRP A 13 4.01 -3.79 -4.67
N GLU A 14 3.38 -4.32 -5.72
CA GLU A 14 4.07 -4.66 -6.98
C GLU A 14 4.69 -3.41 -7.64
N ILE A 15 4.00 -2.26 -7.61
CA ILE A 15 4.56 -0.98 -8.08
C ILE A 15 5.84 -0.66 -7.33
N ARG A 16 5.78 -0.70 -5.99
CA ARG A 16 6.94 -0.41 -5.15
C ARG A 16 8.08 -1.38 -5.42
N TRP A 17 7.76 -2.65 -5.57
CA TRP A 17 8.73 -3.69 -5.89
C TRP A 17 9.52 -3.35 -7.15
N TYR A 18 8.82 -2.99 -8.23
CA TYR A 18 9.47 -2.58 -9.47
C TYR A 18 10.26 -1.28 -9.34
N GLU A 19 9.78 -0.31 -8.55
CA GLU A 19 10.53 0.93 -8.25
C GLU A 19 11.83 0.64 -7.49
N THR A 20 11.80 -0.31 -6.54
CA THR A 20 13.00 -0.75 -5.80
C THR A 20 14.02 -1.40 -6.73
N ILE A 21 13.58 -2.33 -7.60
CA ILE A 21 14.45 -2.95 -8.61
C ILE A 21 15.07 -1.87 -9.51
N ALA A 22 14.26 -0.98 -10.07
CA ALA A 22 14.74 0.06 -10.97
C ALA A 22 15.76 0.98 -10.28
N ARG A 23 15.52 1.38 -9.03
CA ARG A 23 16.49 2.20 -8.27
C ARG A 23 17.77 1.45 -7.98
N LYS A 24 17.74 0.16 -7.68
CA LYS A 24 18.96 -0.65 -7.48
C LYS A 24 19.80 -0.71 -8.75
N VAL A 25 19.17 -0.99 -9.89
CA VAL A 25 19.83 -0.98 -11.20
C VAL A 25 20.44 0.39 -11.51
N LEU A 26 19.72 1.47 -11.21
CA LEU A 26 20.16 2.84 -11.48
C LEU A 26 21.24 3.34 -10.52
N LEU A 27 21.23 2.93 -9.26
CA LEU A 27 22.29 3.23 -8.30
C LEU A 27 23.59 2.54 -8.73
N GLY A 28 23.48 1.28 -9.18
CA GLY A 28 24.64 0.45 -9.43
C GLY A 28 25.36 0.09 -8.12
N GLY A 29 26.53 -0.53 -8.24
CA GLY A 29 27.36 -0.92 -7.11
C GLY A 29 28.07 -2.24 -7.39
N ASP A 30 29.28 -2.36 -6.84
CA ASP A 30 30.04 -3.61 -6.92
C ASP A 30 29.44 -4.69 -6.00
N ASP A 31 28.69 -4.27 -4.98
CA ASP A 31 27.97 -5.09 -4.00
C ASP A 31 26.62 -5.61 -4.50
N LEU A 32 26.15 -5.20 -5.69
CA LEU A 32 24.88 -5.66 -6.24
C LEU A 32 24.81 -7.17 -6.40
N GLN A 33 25.95 -7.84 -6.62
CA GLN A 33 26.01 -9.30 -6.74
C GLN A 33 25.69 -10.04 -5.43
N GLU A 34 25.87 -9.37 -4.28
CA GLU A 34 25.56 -9.93 -2.96
C GLU A 34 24.10 -9.70 -2.54
N VAL A 35 23.36 -8.87 -3.29
CA VAL A 35 21.96 -8.56 -3.01
C VAL A 35 21.09 -9.80 -3.23
N GLY A 36 20.43 -10.25 -2.15
CA GLY A 36 19.45 -11.32 -2.18
C GLY A 36 18.02 -10.82 -2.28
N TRP A 37 17.07 -11.76 -2.37
CA TRP A 37 15.64 -11.45 -2.33
C TRP A 37 15.22 -10.78 -1.02
N GLU A 38 15.80 -11.20 0.11
CA GLU A 38 15.50 -10.62 1.42
C GLU A 38 15.93 -9.15 1.52
N ASP A 39 17.05 -8.78 0.90
CA ASP A 39 17.52 -7.39 0.86
C ASP A 39 16.57 -6.50 0.05
N LEU A 40 16.10 -7.00 -1.11
CA LEU A 40 15.13 -6.28 -1.92
C LEU A 40 13.79 -6.11 -1.20
N LEU A 41 13.32 -7.14 -0.50
CA LEU A 41 12.10 -7.07 0.31
C LEU A 41 12.27 -6.03 1.43
N ALA A 42 13.40 -6.08 2.15
CA ALA A 42 13.71 -5.13 3.20
C ALA A 42 13.80 -3.69 2.67
N ASP A 43 14.38 -3.48 1.49
CA ASP A 43 14.47 -2.17 0.85
C ASP A 43 13.10 -1.63 0.41
N ALA A 44 12.22 -2.50 -0.12
CA ALA A 44 10.85 -2.13 -0.43
C ALA A 44 10.05 -1.78 0.84
N ASP A 45 10.24 -2.50 1.94
CA ASP A 45 9.55 -2.19 3.20
C ASP A 45 10.00 -0.85 3.82
N ARG A 46 11.27 -0.46 3.63
CA ARG A 46 11.84 0.79 4.18
C ARG A 46 11.23 2.06 3.60
N GLU A 47 10.54 1.99 2.46
CA GLU A 47 9.88 3.16 1.86
C GLU A 47 8.65 3.67 2.62
N GLY A 48 8.22 2.97 3.66
CA GLY A 48 7.11 3.37 4.51
C GLY A 48 5.76 2.86 4.00
N PRO A 49 4.63 3.51 4.31
CA PRO A 49 3.31 2.98 3.98
C PRO A 49 3.03 3.02 2.46
N LEU A 50 2.38 1.97 1.95
CA LEU A 50 1.85 1.89 0.58
C LEU A 50 0.73 2.91 0.36
N LEU A 51 -0.02 3.28 1.39
CA LEU A 51 -1.05 4.31 1.27
C LEU A 51 -1.01 5.22 2.50
N LYS A 52 -0.92 6.54 2.28
CA LYS A 52 -0.88 7.51 3.38
C LYS A 52 -2.27 7.61 4.01
N TRP A 53 -2.39 7.14 5.25
CA TRP A 53 -3.56 7.39 6.09
C TRP A 53 -3.24 8.54 7.06
N ALA A 54 -3.46 9.76 6.58
CA ALA A 54 -3.22 10.98 7.34
C ALA A 54 -4.32 11.25 8.39
N ASP A 55 -3.98 12.00 9.43
CA ASP A 55 -4.90 12.36 10.51
C ASP A 55 -6.08 13.22 9.98
N GLY A 56 -7.27 13.01 10.52
CA GLY A 56 -8.47 13.74 10.12
C GLY A 56 -8.39 15.26 10.32
N ALA A 57 -7.55 15.73 11.25
CA ALA A 57 -7.30 17.14 11.53
C ALA A 57 -6.40 17.83 10.49
N GLU A 58 -5.65 17.07 9.68
CA GLU A 58 -4.85 17.65 8.60
C GLU A 58 -5.74 18.23 7.48
N PRO A 59 -5.31 19.31 6.79
CA PRO A 59 -5.98 19.80 5.61
C PRO A 59 -6.17 18.71 4.54
N VAL A 60 -7.31 18.72 3.83
CA VAL A 60 -7.63 17.72 2.79
C VAL A 60 -6.53 17.58 1.74
N SER A 61 -5.83 18.66 1.39
CA SER A 61 -4.70 18.63 0.46
C SER A 61 -3.51 17.80 0.94
N GLN A 62 -3.30 17.66 2.24
CA GLN A 62 -2.25 16.84 2.84
C GLN A 62 -2.68 15.38 3.03
N ARG A 63 -3.99 15.15 3.02
CA ARG A 63 -4.63 13.82 3.12
C ARG A 63 -4.93 13.20 1.75
N ASP A 64 -4.87 14.00 0.68
CA ASP A 64 -5.18 13.57 -0.68
C ASP A 64 -4.21 12.50 -1.17
N VAL A 65 -4.75 11.36 -1.58
CA VAL A 65 -4.01 10.26 -2.20
C VAL A 65 -4.29 10.12 -3.69
N ALA A 66 -5.24 10.89 -4.25
CA ALA A 66 -5.64 10.75 -5.65
C ALA A 66 -4.50 11.07 -6.63
N ALA A 67 -3.77 12.15 -6.38
CA ALA A 67 -2.62 12.54 -7.20
C ALA A 67 -1.47 11.54 -7.08
N TRP A 68 -1.21 11.04 -5.87
CA TRP A 68 -0.16 10.07 -5.60
C TRP A 68 -0.46 8.72 -6.27
N LEU A 69 -1.70 8.21 -6.14
CA LEU A 69 -2.14 6.98 -6.80
C LEU A 69 -2.01 7.08 -8.32
N ARG A 70 -2.41 8.22 -8.90
CA ARG A 70 -2.24 8.48 -10.33
C ARG A 70 -0.78 8.41 -10.77
N ALA A 71 0.13 9.01 -10.00
CA ALA A 71 1.55 8.95 -10.30
C ALA A 71 2.07 7.51 -10.23
N LYS A 72 1.70 6.74 -9.20
CA LYS A 72 2.13 5.35 -9.03
C LYS A 72 1.61 4.41 -10.13
N CYS A 73 0.32 4.48 -10.47
CA CYS A 73 -0.27 3.67 -11.54
C CYS A 73 0.34 3.97 -12.92
N LEU A 74 0.83 5.19 -13.14
CA LEU A 74 1.54 5.54 -14.37
C LEU A 74 2.90 4.84 -14.43
N THR A 75 3.69 4.97 -13.36
CA THR A 75 5.02 4.36 -13.24
C THR A 75 4.94 2.83 -13.38
N TYR A 76 3.88 2.21 -12.86
CA TYR A 76 3.64 0.77 -12.92
C TYR A 76 3.79 0.18 -14.33
N SER A 77 3.01 0.65 -15.30
CA SER A 77 2.98 0.05 -16.63
C SER A 77 4.30 0.17 -17.36
N ALA A 78 5.03 1.27 -17.11
CA ALA A 78 6.34 1.48 -17.71
C ALA A 78 7.36 0.52 -17.09
N LEU A 79 7.39 0.43 -15.77
CA LEU A 79 8.34 -0.42 -15.07
C LEU A 79 8.06 -1.91 -15.24
N GLN A 80 6.80 -2.32 -15.26
CA GLN A 80 6.44 -3.74 -15.39
C GLN A 80 6.99 -4.34 -16.69
N GLU A 81 6.84 -3.64 -17.81
CA GLU A 81 7.35 -4.10 -19.11
C GLU A 81 8.88 -4.12 -19.13
N GLU A 82 9.54 -3.11 -18.55
CA GLU A 82 11.00 -3.05 -18.50
C GLU A 82 11.58 -4.12 -17.58
N VAL A 83 10.98 -4.37 -16.41
CA VAL A 83 11.36 -5.49 -15.52
C VAL A 83 11.16 -6.82 -16.22
N LYS A 84 9.99 -7.09 -16.79
CA LYS A 84 9.73 -8.34 -17.52
C LYS A 84 10.73 -8.57 -18.64
N THR A 85 11.04 -7.54 -19.42
CA THR A 85 11.98 -7.64 -20.54
C THR A 85 13.42 -7.83 -20.05
N CYS A 86 13.82 -7.07 -19.02
CA CYS A 86 15.18 -7.10 -18.49
C CYS A 86 15.54 -8.43 -17.82
N PHE A 87 14.54 -9.11 -17.24
CA PHE A 87 14.71 -10.37 -16.50
C PHE A 87 14.01 -11.56 -17.18
N ALA A 88 13.63 -11.45 -18.45
CA ALA A 88 12.95 -12.53 -19.19
C ALA A 88 13.83 -13.79 -19.34
N ASP A 89 15.13 -13.58 -19.55
CA ASP A 89 16.12 -14.62 -19.77
C ASP A 89 16.99 -14.90 -18.54
N ALA A 90 16.68 -14.25 -17.41
CA ALA A 90 17.34 -14.57 -16.15
C ALA A 90 17.00 -16.03 -15.81
N SER A 91 18.01 -16.90 -15.81
CA SER A 91 17.84 -18.29 -15.41
C SER A 91 17.82 -18.36 -13.87
N ASP A 92 18.07 -19.49 -13.21
CA ASP A 92 18.17 -19.60 -11.75
C ASP A 92 19.32 -18.75 -11.11
N ASP A 93 19.77 -17.71 -11.80
CA ASP A 93 20.77 -16.73 -11.38
C ASP A 93 20.34 -16.08 -10.06
N ALA A 94 21.32 -15.91 -9.16
CA ALA A 94 21.09 -15.12 -7.96
C ALA A 94 20.64 -13.71 -8.38
N VAL A 95 19.54 -13.22 -7.82
CA VAL A 95 18.92 -11.92 -8.20
C VAL A 95 19.94 -10.77 -8.27
N GLY A 96 20.97 -10.81 -7.43
CA GLY A 96 22.08 -9.86 -7.46
C GLY A 96 22.91 -9.86 -8.74
N GLU A 97 23.14 -11.01 -9.37
CA GLU A 97 23.84 -11.11 -10.65
C GLU A 97 23.04 -10.44 -11.77
N ALA A 98 21.74 -10.72 -11.84
CA ALA A 98 20.86 -10.10 -12.84
C ALA A 98 20.74 -8.58 -12.63
N LEU A 99 20.67 -8.12 -11.38
CA LEU A 99 20.72 -6.69 -11.05
C LEU A 99 22.06 -6.06 -11.45
N SER A 100 23.17 -6.75 -11.17
CA SER A 100 24.51 -6.29 -11.52
C SER A 100 24.68 -6.16 -13.03
N GLU A 101 24.25 -7.17 -13.80
CA GLU A 101 24.26 -7.15 -15.26
C GLU A 101 23.42 -5.99 -15.81
N ALA A 102 22.17 -5.86 -15.34
CA ALA A 102 21.29 -4.76 -15.73
C ALA A 102 21.89 -3.39 -15.39
N SER A 103 22.61 -3.27 -14.28
CA SER A 103 23.27 -2.03 -13.86
C SER A 103 24.51 -1.70 -14.69
N ARG A 104 25.10 -2.67 -15.42
CA ARG A 104 26.26 -2.47 -16.28
C ARG A 104 25.87 -2.14 -17.72
N ASP A 105 24.66 -2.48 -18.14
CA ASP A 105 24.12 -2.17 -19.46
C ASP A 105 23.55 -0.72 -19.52
N PRO A 106 24.18 0.20 -20.28
CA PRO A 106 23.71 1.58 -20.39
C PRO A 106 22.30 1.70 -20.98
N ASN A 107 21.91 0.79 -21.87
CA ASN A 107 20.58 0.79 -22.47
C ASN A 107 19.55 0.42 -21.41
N LYS A 108 19.71 -0.71 -20.72
CA LYS A 108 18.79 -1.14 -19.63
C LYS A 108 18.62 -0.04 -18.58
N ARG A 109 19.71 0.63 -18.18
CA ARG A 109 19.64 1.78 -17.26
C ARG A 109 18.83 2.95 -17.81
N GLU A 110 19.01 3.32 -19.07
CA GLU A 110 18.24 4.41 -19.66
C GLU A 110 16.75 4.09 -19.78
N HIS A 111 16.44 2.83 -20.10
CA HIS A 111 15.07 2.31 -20.08
C HIS A 111 14.40 2.46 -18.70
N PHE A 112 15.07 2.04 -17.62
CA PHE A 112 14.57 2.24 -16.25
C PHE A 112 14.45 3.72 -15.86
N ARG A 113 15.42 4.56 -16.25
CA ARG A 113 15.37 6.01 -15.99
C ARG A 113 14.17 6.66 -16.67
N ARG A 114 13.91 6.30 -17.93
CA ARG A 114 12.76 6.78 -18.70
C ARG A 114 11.45 6.29 -18.09
N ALA A 115 11.37 5.02 -17.67
CA ALA A 115 10.18 4.46 -17.03
C ALA A 115 9.82 5.18 -15.71
N LEU A 116 10.82 5.49 -14.88
CA LEU A 116 10.61 6.25 -13.63
C LEU A 116 10.20 7.71 -13.84
N THR A 117 10.54 8.30 -14.98
CA THR A 117 10.28 9.71 -15.29
C THR A 117 9.14 9.90 -16.30
N GLN A 118 8.49 8.80 -16.72
CA GLN A 118 7.49 8.82 -17.75
C GLN A 118 6.33 9.75 -17.38
N ARG A 119 5.89 10.55 -18.36
CA ARG A 119 4.74 11.45 -18.24
C ARG A 119 3.61 10.89 -19.10
N GLY A 120 2.40 10.81 -18.53
CA GLY A 120 1.23 10.26 -19.23
C GLY A 120 0.13 9.83 -18.26
N THR A 121 -0.79 9.00 -18.75
CA THR A 121 -1.89 8.44 -17.96
C THR A 121 -2.09 6.96 -18.28
N ASN A 122 -2.00 6.10 -17.27
CA ASN A 122 -2.55 4.75 -17.34
C ASN A 122 -3.94 4.76 -16.68
N GLU A 123 -4.95 5.19 -17.45
CA GLU A 123 -6.31 5.36 -16.93
C GLU A 123 -6.91 4.04 -16.47
N ASN A 124 -6.62 2.93 -17.15
CA ASN A 124 -7.14 1.60 -16.79
C ASN A 124 -6.64 1.13 -15.42
N CYS A 125 -5.33 1.21 -15.15
CA CYS A 125 -4.77 0.83 -13.86
C CYS A 125 -5.28 1.76 -12.75
N LEU A 126 -5.35 3.06 -13.02
CA LEU A 126 -5.85 4.04 -12.07
C LEU A 126 -7.31 3.81 -11.71
N GLU A 127 -8.18 3.59 -12.70
CA GLU A 127 -9.60 3.33 -12.48
C GLU A 127 -9.80 1.99 -11.79
N LEU A 128 -9.01 0.97 -12.12
CA LEU A 128 -9.05 -0.31 -11.42
C LEU A 128 -8.69 -0.15 -9.93
N VAL A 129 -7.55 0.47 -9.61
CA VAL A 129 -7.10 0.69 -8.22
C VAL A 129 -8.09 1.57 -7.45
N ARG A 130 -8.60 2.64 -8.08
CA ARG A 130 -9.63 3.49 -7.48
C ARG A 130 -10.91 2.72 -7.21
N HIS A 131 -11.42 1.96 -8.17
CA HIS A 131 -12.64 1.18 -8.00
C HIS A 131 -12.48 0.08 -6.94
N MET A 132 -11.28 -0.48 -6.77
CA MET A 132 -11.02 -1.48 -5.74
C MET A 132 -10.95 -0.88 -4.32
N PHE A 133 -10.61 0.40 -4.18
CA PHE A 133 -10.53 1.09 -2.89
C PHE A 133 -11.74 1.96 -2.56
N LEU A 134 -12.44 2.50 -3.56
CA LEU A 134 -13.60 3.36 -3.34
C LEU A 134 -14.79 2.53 -2.85
N LYS A 135 -15.54 3.14 -1.95
CA LYS A 135 -16.89 2.65 -1.63
C LYS A 135 -17.74 2.69 -2.91
N GLY A 136 -18.41 1.59 -3.23
CA GLY A 136 -19.42 1.58 -4.30
C GLY A 136 -20.59 2.50 -3.96
N ASP A 137 -21.12 3.21 -4.96
CA ASP A 137 -22.29 4.12 -4.83
C ASP A 137 -23.63 3.37 -4.69
N GLU A 138 -23.59 2.05 -4.55
CA GLU A 138 -24.79 1.22 -4.43
C GLU A 138 -25.50 1.50 -3.10
N LEU A 139 -26.79 1.79 -3.16
CA LEU A 139 -27.66 1.96 -2.00
C LEU A 139 -28.46 0.68 -1.75
N GLY A 140 -28.75 0.38 -0.49
CA GLY A 140 -29.56 -0.79 -0.09
C GLY A 140 -28.71 -2.05 0.15
N ARG A 141 -29.27 -3.24 -0.13
CA ARG A 141 -28.67 -4.54 0.23
C ARG A 141 -27.30 -4.80 -0.42
N TYR A 142 -26.94 -4.07 -1.47
CA TYR A 142 -25.69 -4.24 -2.21
C TYR A 142 -24.64 -3.16 -1.91
N ALA A 143 -24.95 -2.25 -0.98
CA ALA A 143 -24.00 -1.20 -0.59
C ALA A 143 -22.65 -1.79 -0.20
N ASP A 144 -21.57 -1.24 -0.76
CA ASP A 144 -20.23 -1.65 -0.37
C ASP A 144 -19.90 -1.03 0.98
N HIS A 145 -19.86 -1.85 2.01
CA HIS A 145 -19.52 -1.44 3.37
C HIS A 145 -18.01 -1.52 3.66
N TYR A 146 -17.20 -1.88 2.67
CA TYR A 146 -15.77 -2.14 2.87
C TYR A 146 -14.85 -1.19 2.09
N GLY A 147 -15.36 -0.05 1.64
CA GLY A 147 -14.56 0.99 0.99
C GLY A 147 -13.47 1.53 1.92
N LEU A 148 -12.31 1.82 1.36
CA LEU A 148 -11.15 2.41 2.06
C LEU A 148 -10.99 3.90 1.75
N LEU A 149 -11.38 4.32 0.54
CA LEU A 149 -11.28 5.70 0.08
C LEU A 149 -12.65 6.37 0.06
N GLU A 150 -12.65 7.64 0.45
CA GLU A 150 -13.78 8.56 0.33
C GLU A 150 -13.42 9.69 -0.64
N LYS A 151 -14.37 10.08 -1.50
CA LYS A 151 -14.26 11.29 -2.31
C LYS A 151 -14.60 12.52 -1.48
N VAL A 152 -13.68 13.47 -1.43
CA VAL A 152 -13.92 14.78 -0.80
C VAL A 152 -13.99 15.84 -1.90
N GLY A 153 -15.21 16.32 -2.17
CA GLY A 153 -15.47 17.15 -3.33
C GLY A 153 -15.22 16.44 -4.66
N GLN A 154 -14.90 17.20 -5.71
CA GLN A 154 -14.67 16.65 -7.06
C GLN A 154 -13.23 16.23 -7.32
N ARG A 155 -12.27 16.72 -6.52
CA ARG A 155 -10.83 16.63 -6.83
C ARG A 155 -10.07 15.64 -5.95
N TRP A 156 -10.48 15.47 -4.70
CA TRP A 156 -9.67 14.78 -3.70
C TRP A 156 -10.23 13.41 -3.38
N SER A 157 -9.33 12.48 -3.07
CA SER A 157 -9.69 11.20 -2.47
C SER A 157 -8.80 11.00 -1.26
N VAL A 158 -9.40 10.68 -0.13
CA VAL A 158 -8.70 10.51 1.14
C VAL A 158 -8.94 9.11 1.67
N VAL A 159 -7.99 8.59 2.44
CA VAL A 159 -8.21 7.38 3.24
C VAL A 159 -9.22 7.72 4.33
N ASN A 160 -10.39 7.08 4.26
CA ASN A 160 -11.44 7.15 5.27
C ASN A 160 -12.15 5.78 5.27
N PRO A 161 -11.58 4.79 5.98
CA PRO A 161 -12.08 3.42 5.91
C PRO A 161 -13.50 3.32 6.45
N ALA A 162 -14.34 2.57 5.75
CA ALA A 162 -15.68 2.26 6.20
C ALA A 162 -15.65 1.43 7.49
N THR A 163 -16.68 1.59 8.31
CA THR A 163 -16.81 0.98 9.63
C THR A 163 -16.63 -0.54 9.60
N GLU A 164 -17.21 -1.20 8.61
CA GLU A 164 -17.18 -2.66 8.46
C GLU A 164 -15.82 -3.15 7.96
N TRP A 165 -15.07 -2.34 7.19
CA TRP A 165 -13.67 -2.62 6.87
C TRP A 165 -12.81 -2.65 8.13
N ILE A 166 -12.92 -1.61 8.97
CA ILE A 166 -12.18 -1.51 10.23
C ILE A 166 -12.53 -2.67 11.15
N ALA A 167 -13.81 -3.02 11.22
CA ALA A 167 -14.26 -4.12 12.06
C ALA A 167 -13.67 -5.47 11.61
N VAL A 168 -13.62 -5.74 10.30
CA VAL A 168 -13.01 -6.96 9.79
C VAL A 168 -11.50 -6.98 10.04
N VAL A 169 -10.78 -5.89 9.76
CA VAL A 169 -9.33 -5.85 10.00
C VAL A 169 -8.99 -6.03 11.47
N ALA A 170 -9.76 -5.40 12.37
CA ALA A 170 -9.60 -5.60 13.81
C ALA A 170 -9.92 -7.04 14.25
N SER A 171 -10.94 -7.69 13.66
CA SER A 171 -11.22 -9.09 13.96
C SER A 171 -10.14 -10.05 13.43
N LEU A 172 -9.55 -9.74 12.27
CA LEU A 172 -8.51 -10.54 11.61
C LEU A 172 -7.10 -10.32 12.16
N SER A 173 -6.86 -9.27 12.96
CA SER A 173 -5.56 -9.05 13.58
C SER A 173 -5.30 -9.98 14.78
N ARG A 174 -6.24 -10.87 15.10
CA ARG A 174 -6.12 -11.83 16.19
C ARG A 174 -5.66 -13.18 15.67
N ASP A 175 -4.71 -13.78 16.39
CA ASP A 175 -4.26 -15.14 16.10
C ASP A 175 -5.23 -16.22 16.62
N ASP A 176 -6.07 -15.90 17.63
CA ASP A 176 -7.06 -16.80 18.23
C ASP A 176 -8.42 -16.09 18.42
N PRO A 177 -9.55 -16.77 18.12
CA PRO A 177 -10.90 -16.21 18.28
C PRO A 177 -11.27 -15.81 19.73
N ASN A 178 -10.56 -16.30 20.74
CA ASN A 178 -10.74 -15.97 22.16
C ASN A 178 -9.67 -14.98 22.67
N ALA A 179 -8.66 -14.65 21.87
CA ALA A 179 -7.64 -13.69 22.26
C ALA A 179 -8.22 -12.27 22.35
N VAL A 180 -7.69 -11.52 23.30
CA VAL A 180 -7.93 -10.08 23.46
C VAL A 180 -6.99 -9.35 22.52
N ASN A 181 -7.54 -8.42 21.76
CA ASN A 181 -6.80 -7.63 20.79
C ASN A 181 -6.53 -6.24 21.37
N THR A 182 -5.33 -5.72 21.22
CA THR A 182 -4.99 -4.36 21.61
C THR A 182 -5.02 -3.42 20.40
N LEU A 183 -4.99 -2.12 20.65
CA LEU A 183 -4.83 -1.13 19.59
C LEU A 183 -3.52 -1.33 18.82
N ASP A 184 -2.45 -1.72 19.51
CA ASP A 184 -1.14 -1.97 18.92
C ASP A 184 -1.16 -3.16 17.96
N ASP A 185 -1.88 -4.23 18.29
CA ASP A 185 -2.04 -5.41 17.42
C ASP A 185 -2.77 -5.06 16.11
N VAL A 186 -3.84 -4.24 16.22
CA VAL A 186 -4.57 -3.73 15.06
C VAL A 186 -3.68 -2.79 14.25
N ALA A 187 -2.96 -1.88 14.90
CA ALA A 187 -2.04 -0.96 14.24
C ALA A 187 -0.92 -1.71 13.51
N ALA A 188 -0.35 -2.75 14.12
CA ALA A 188 0.66 -3.61 13.51
C ALA A 188 0.10 -4.35 12.29
N SER A 189 -1.14 -4.84 12.35
CA SER A 189 -1.78 -5.50 11.22
C SER A 189 -2.09 -4.54 10.06
N ILE A 190 -2.55 -3.32 10.37
CA ILE A 190 -2.73 -2.25 9.37
C ILE A 190 -1.38 -1.84 8.76
N LYS A 191 -0.31 -1.81 9.56
CA LYS A 191 1.07 -1.59 9.09
C LYS A 191 1.53 -2.65 8.12
N ARG A 192 1.26 -3.93 8.40
CA ARG A 192 1.55 -5.04 7.48
C ARG A 192 0.76 -4.97 6.18
N LEU A 193 -0.46 -4.41 6.19
CA LEU A 193 -1.21 -4.13 4.96
C LEU A 193 -0.62 -2.96 4.14
N GLY A 194 0.29 -2.18 4.72
CA GLY A 194 0.93 -1.05 4.07
C GLY A 194 0.30 0.31 4.40
N MET A 195 -0.32 0.48 5.57
CA MET A 195 -0.79 1.78 6.06
C MET A 195 -0.29 2.04 7.48
N ALA A 196 -0.09 3.30 7.85
CA ALA A 196 0.36 3.66 9.19
C ALA A 196 -0.45 4.85 9.73
N PRO A 197 -1.72 4.64 10.12
CA PRO A 197 -2.50 5.71 10.74
C PRO A 197 -1.90 6.13 12.08
N GLY A 198 -2.13 7.40 12.44
CA GLY A 198 -1.93 7.83 13.83
C GLY A 198 -2.87 7.10 14.79
N ILE A 199 -2.42 6.89 16.03
CA ILE A 199 -3.18 6.23 17.10
C ILE A 199 -4.56 6.86 17.30
N ASN A 200 -4.63 8.19 17.26
CA ASN A 200 -5.89 8.95 17.40
C ASN A 200 -6.87 8.63 16.27
N GLU A 201 -6.40 8.62 15.03
CA GLU A 201 -7.25 8.33 13.87
C GLU A 201 -7.75 6.88 13.90
N LEU A 202 -6.87 5.93 14.24
CA LEU A 202 -7.25 4.52 14.38
C LEU A 202 -8.28 4.32 15.50
N THR A 203 -8.07 4.95 16.66
CA THR A 203 -8.99 4.87 17.81
C THR A 203 -10.35 5.46 17.48
N LYS A 204 -10.39 6.60 16.79
CA LYS A 204 -11.64 7.20 16.28
C LYS A 204 -12.41 6.22 15.40
N HIS A 205 -11.74 5.58 14.44
CA HIS A 205 -12.39 4.61 13.56
C HIS A 205 -12.87 3.35 14.29
N LEU A 206 -12.08 2.84 15.23
CA LEU A 206 -12.48 1.71 16.08
C LEU A 206 -13.66 2.06 17.00
N ALA A 207 -13.71 3.30 17.52
CA ALA A 207 -14.82 3.78 18.33
C ALA A 207 -16.11 3.93 17.49
N LEU A 208 -16.01 4.45 16.26
CA LEU A 208 -17.13 4.50 15.32
C LEU A 208 -17.66 3.10 14.97
N ALA A 209 -16.78 2.09 14.93
CA ALA A 209 -17.15 0.69 14.79
C ALA A 209 -17.67 0.04 16.07
N GLY A 210 -17.70 0.75 17.20
CA GLY A 210 -18.12 0.21 18.48
C GLY A 210 -17.14 -0.78 19.10
N LEU A 211 -15.90 -0.85 18.59
CA LEU A 211 -14.88 -1.83 18.98
C LEU A 211 -13.92 -1.32 20.04
N ALA A 212 -13.75 0.00 20.13
CA ALA A 212 -12.97 0.66 21.18
C ALA A 212 -13.86 1.56 22.03
N ARG A 213 -13.61 1.59 23.35
CA ARG A 213 -14.12 2.63 24.25
C ARG A 213 -12.95 3.52 24.62
N GLY A 214 -13.03 4.82 24.31
CA GLY A 214 -11.96 5.76 24.59
C GLY A 214 -11.58 5.76 26.07
N ALA A 215 -10.32 5.46 26.36
CA ALA A 215 -9.69 5.70 27.65
C ALA A 215 -8.65 6.82 27.43
N PRO A 216 -8.82 8.02 28.01
CA PRO A 216 -7.98 9.19 27.71
C PRO A 216 -6.47 9.00 27.98
N ASP A 217 -6.08 8.02 28.80
CA ASP A 217 -4.71 7.85 29.31
C ASP A 217 -4.12 6.45 29.03
N ALA A 218 -4.68 5.67 28.11
CA ALA A 218 -4.19 4.31 27.82
C ALA A 218 -3.28 4.30 26.57
N ASP A 219 -1.98 4.49 26.77
CA ASP A 219 -0.94 4.36 25.75
C ASP A 219 -0.93 2.93 25.16
N GLY A 220 -1.61 2.73 24.02
CA GLY A 220 -1.61 1.47 23.23
C GLY A 220 -2.43 0.30 23.80
N ALA A 221 -2.61 0.23 25.13
CA ALA A 221 -3.31 -0.86 25.82
C ALA A 221 -4.86 -0.82 25.72
N VAL A 222 -5.41 -0.03 24.79
CA VAL A 222 -6.86 0.05 24.57
C VAL A 222 -7.34 -1.30 24.04
N LEU A 223 -8.26 -1.93 24.78
CA LEU A 223 -8.86 -3.19 24.38
C LEU A 223 -9.78 -2.98 23.19
N VAL A 224 -9.50 -3.70 22.11
CA VAL A 224 -10.31 -3.74 20.90
C VAL A 224 -11.13 -5.02 20.90
N ARG A 225 -12.46 -4.86 20.88
CA ARG A 225 -13.38 -5.99 20.79
C ARG A 225 -13.41 -6.52 19.36
N SER A 226 -13.56 -7.83 19.21
CA SER A 226 -13.86 -8.42 17.90
C SER A 226 -15.33 -8.19 17.57
N ALA A 227 -15.62 -7.89 16.30
CA ALA A 227 -16.99 -7.85 15.79
C ALA A 227 -17.54 -9.24 15.43
N TYR A 228 -16.64 -10.23 15.24
CA TYR A 228 -16.93 -11.59 14.79
C TYR A 228 -16.20 -12.65 15.62
#